data_AF-A0A0D0CWQ7-F1
#
_entry.id   AF-A0A0D0CWQ7-F1
#
_cell.length_a   1.000
_cell.length_b   1.000
_cell.length_c   1.000
_cell.angle_alpha   90.00
_cell.angle_beta   90.00
_cell.angle_gamma   90.00
#
_symmetry.space_group_name_H-M   'P 1'
#
loop_
_entity.id
_entity.type
_entity.pdbx_description
1 polymer ?
#
loop_
_entity_poly.entity_id
_entity_poly.type
_entity_poly.pdbx_seq_one_letter_code
_entity_poly.pdbx_strand_id
1 'polypeptide(L)' 'VLLWSTPTSIQFQKDLESQFSHSSVFKLFQVMLRSLDENTRGNYGAGLLGFTQCCDSQKIPKVDHMPASASL' A
#
# COMPACT_ATOMS: atom_id res chain seq x y z
N VAL A 1 2.99 13.56 -1.76
CA VAL A 1 2.49 13.13 -0.43
C VAL A 1 1.67 11.87 -0.64
N LEU A 2 1.97 10.78 0.08
CA LEU A 2 1.08 9.61 0.08
C LEU A 2 -0.20 10.02 0.81
N LEU A 3 -1.34 9.98 0.10
CA LEU A 3 -2.63 10.40 0.66
C LEU A 3 -3.23 9.37 1.63
N TRP A 4 -2.70 8.15 1.61
CA TRP A 4 -3.13 7.04 2.44
C TRP A 4 -1.94 6.12 2.74
N SER A 5 -1.87 5.61 3.97
CA SER A 5 -0.83 4.68 4.41
C SER A 5 -1.40 3.74 5.46
N THR A 6 -0.77 2.57 5.59
CA THR A 6 -1.10 1.55 6.60
C THR A 6 0.15 1.18 7.40
N PRO A 7 0.00 0.57 8.58
CA PRO A 7 1.16 0.10 9.35
C PRO A 7 2.08 -0.80 8.52
N THR A 8 1.49 -1.72 7.75
CA THR A 8 2.22 -2.65 6.87
C THR A 8 2.96 -1.91 5.75
N SER A 9 2.34 -0.92 5.09
CA SER A 9 3.01 -0.16 4.02
C SER A 9 4.16 0.68 4.56
N ILE A 10 4.01 1.25 5.76
CA ILE A 10 5.05 2.04 6.43
C ILE A 10 6.22 1.14 6.82
N GLN A 11 5.95 -0.05 7.38
CA GLN A 11 7.00 -0.99 7.75
C GLN A 11 7.75 -1.47 6.51
N PHE A 12 7.04 -1.83 5.44
CA PHE A 12 7.65 -2.23 4.17
C PHE A 12 8.57 -1.14 3.59
N GLN A 13 8.15 0.13 3.64
CA GLN A 13 9.00 1.24 3.20
C GLN A 13 10.27 1.36 4.06
N LYS A 14 10.14 1.26 5.38
CA LYS A 14 11.29 1.30 6.29
C LYS A 14 12.27 0.15 6.03
N ASP A 15 11.75 -1.05 5.80
CA ASP A 15 12.56 -2.23 5.53
C ASP A 15 13.32 -2.09 4.20
N LEU A 16 12.70 -1.49 3.18
CA LEU A 16 13.37 -1.16 1.92
C LEU A 16 14.44 -0.08 2.08
N GLU A 17 14.13 1.00 2.80
CA GLU A 17 15.08 2.09 3.06
C GLU A 17 16.25 1.67 3.97
N SER A 18 16.11 0.57 4.72
CA SER A 18 17.22 -0.02 5.47
C SER A 18 18.25 -0.74 4.59
N GLN A 19 17.84 -1.18 3.39
CA GLN A 19 18.66 -1.95 2.45
C GLN A 19 19.13 -1.13 1.25
N PHE A 20 18.38 -0.09 0.88
CA PHE A 20 18.62 0.71 -0.31
C PHE A 20 18.58 2.20 0.02
N SER A 21 19.27 3.01 -0.78
CA SER A 21 19.20 4.46 -0.63
C SER A 21 17.76 4.97 -0.83
N HIS A 22 17.38 6.01 -0.09
CA HIS A 22 16.08 6.66 -0.25
C HIS A 22 15.81 7.08 -1.71
N SER A 23 16.82 7.54 -2.45
CA SER A 23 16.69 7.89 -3.87
C SER A 23 16.31 6.70 -4.74
N SER A 24 16.92 5.53 -4.49
CA SER A 24 16.60 4.28 -5.19
C SER A 24 15.18 3.82 -4.90
N VAL A 25 14.80 3.81 -3.62
CA VAL A 25 13.44 3.42 -3.17
C VAL A 25 12.39 4.35 -3.76
N PHE A 26 12.64 5.67 -3.74
CA PHE A 26 11.75 6.65 -4.32
C PHE A 26 11.57 6.46 -5.84
N LYS A 27 12.68 6.27 -6.58
CA LYS A 27 12.63 5.97 -8.03
C LYS A 27 11.87 4.67 -8.30
N LEU A 28 12.08 3.63 -7.49
CA LEU A 28 11.34 2.37 -7.60
C LEU A 28 9.82 2.59 -7.50
N PHE A 29 9.36 3.30 -6.46
CA PHE A 29 7.93 3.60 -6.31
C PHE A 29 7.38 4.46 -7.47
N GLN A 30 8.16 5.42 -7.98
CA GLN A 30 7.76 6.20 -9.15
C GLN A 30 7.61 5.33 -10.41
N VAL A 31 8.54 4.40 -10.64
CA VAL A 31 8.48 3.47 -11.77
C VAL A 31 7.25 2.58 -11.64
N MET A 32 7.05 1.95 -10.47
CA MET A 32 5.86 1.11 -10.23
C MET A 32 4.56 1.87 -10.47
N LEU A 33 4.46 3.12 -9.98
CA LEU A 33 3.27 3.95 -10.20
C LEU A 33 3.04 4.28 -11.69
N ARG A 34 4.11 4.52 -12.46
CA ARG A 34 4.01 4.81 -13.90
C ARG A 34 3.78 3.57 -14.76
N SER A 35 4.11 2.39 -14.26
CA SER A 35 3.85 1.11 -14.92
C SER A 35 2.39 0.65 -14.82
N LEU A 36 1.59 1.29 -13.95
CA LEU A 36 0.17 1.03 -13.83
C LEU A 36 -0.62 1.95 -14.76
N ASP A 37 -1.61 1.36 -15.45
CA ASP A 37 -2.60 2.10 -16.21
C ASP A 37 -3.38 3.09 -15.31
N GLU A 38 -3.77 4.24 -15.85
CA GLU A 38 -4.43 5.31 -15.09
C GLU A 38 -5.73 4.84 -14.44
N ASN A 39 -6.55 4.04 -15.14
CA ASN A 39 -7.78 3.49 -14.57
C ASN A 39 -7.47 2.48 -13.47
N THR A 40 -6.39 1.71 -13.61
CA THR A 40 -5.95 0.77 -12.57
C THR A 40 -5.56 1.52 -11.30
N ARG A 41 -4.83 2.63 -11.41
CA ARG A 41 -4.44 3.47 -10.26
C ARG A 41 -5.66 4.01 -9.50
N GLY A 42 -6.66 4.51 -10.23
CA GLY A 42 -7.88 5.02 -9.63
C GLY A 42 -8.73 3.93 -8.99
N ASN A 43 -9.05 2.88 -9.76
CA ASN A 43 -9.99 1.84 -9.36
C ASN A 43 -9.43 0.93 -8.28
N TYR A 44 -8.17 0.51 -8.39
CA TYR A 44 -7.53 -0.33 -7.38
C TYR A 44 -7.36 0.43 -6.06
N GLY A 45 -6.93 1.69 -6.11
CA GLY A 45 -6.82 2.55 -4.94
C GLY A 45 -8.17 2.77 -4.24
N ALA A 46 -9.24 3.00 -5.01
CA ALA A 46 -10.60 3.12 -4.47
C ALA A 46 -11.08 1.82 -3.80
N GLY A 47 -10.77 0.66 -4.39
CA GLY A 47 -11.09 -0.65 -3.81
C GLY A 47 -10.40 -0.88 -2.46
N LEU A 48 -9.10 -0.57 -2.35
CA LEU A 48 -8.35 -0.67 -1.09
C LEU A 48 -8.89 0.29 -0.02
N LEU A 49 -9.27 1.50 -0.40
CA LEU A 49 -9.89 2.46 0.50
C LEU A 49 -11.24 1.94 1.02
N GLY A 50 -12.11 1.47 0.12
CA GLY A 50 -13.42 0.92 0.47
C GLY A 50 -13.32 -0.32 1.36
N PHE A 51 -12.37 -1.21 1.09
CA PHE A 51 -12.08 -2.36 1.95
C PHE A 51 -11.68 -1.90 3.36
N THR A 52 -10.77 -0.94 3.48
CA THR A 52 -10.33 -0.40 4.77
C THR A 52 -11.49 0.24 5.54
N GLN A 53 -12.33 1.02 4.87
CA GLN A 53 -13.53 1.62 5.45
C GLN A 53 -14.54 0.55 5.94
N CYS A 54 -14.68 -0.54 5.21
CA CYS A 54 -15.51 -1.68 5.62
C CYS A 54 -14.95 -2.38 6.87
N CYS A 55 -13.64 -2.59 6.92
CA CYS A 55 -13.00 -3.18 8.10
C CYS A 55 -13.09 -2.26 9.32
N ASP A 56 -12.90 -0.95 9.13
CA ASP A 56 -13.06 0.06 10.19
C ASP A 56 -14.49 0.07 10.74
N SER A 57 -15.51 0.00 9.88
CA SER A 57 -16.92 -0.02 10.30
C SER A 57 -17.29 -1.28 11.10
N GLN A 58 -16.63 -2.39 10.79
CA GLN A 58 -16.77 -3.67 11.50
C GLN A 58 -15.85 -3.80 12.72
N LYS A 59 -15.05 -2.77 13.04
CA LYS A 59 -14.07 -2.77 14.13
C LYS A 59 -13.04 -3.90 14.02
N ILE A 60 -12.71 -4.31 12.79
CA ILE A 60 -11.65 -5.29 12.54
C ILE A 60 -10.30 -4.62 12.87
N PRO A 61 -9.42 -5.25 13.65
CA PRO A 61 -8.10 -4.70 13.94
C PRO A 61 -7.30 -4.42 12.66
N LYS A 62 -6.59 -3.29 12.60
CA LYS A 62 -5.77 -2.91 11.43
C LYS A 62 -4.73 -3.96 11.01
N VAL A 63 -4.27 -4.77 11.97
CA VAL A 63 -3.32 -5.87 11.73
C VAL A 63 -3.94 -6.95 10.82
N ASP A 64 -5.26 -7.10 10.86
CA ASP A 64 -5.99 -8.09 10.07
C ASP A 64 -6.46 -7.53 8.72
N HIS A 65 -6.19 -6.25 8.42
CA HIS A 65 -6.54 -5.63 7.14
C HIS A 65 -5.56 -6.05 6.03
N MET A 66 -4.30 -6.32 6.38
CA MET A 66 -3.24 -6.62 5.42
C MET A 66 -1.96 -7.16 6.08
N PRO A 67 -1.13 -7.95 5.37
CA PRO A 67 -1.31 -8.36 3.97
C PRO A 67 -2.33 -9.49 3.82
N ALA A 68 -2.90 -9.62 2.63
CA ALA A 68 -3.69 -10.80 2.26
C ALA A 68 -2.81 -12.05 2.38
N SER A 69 -3.39 -13.20 2.75
CA SER A 69 -2.66 -14.46 2.79
C SER A 69 -2.15 -14.81 1.40
N ALA A 70 -0.91 -15.31 1.32
CA ALA A 70 -0.35 -15.80 0.07
C ALA A 70 -1.01 -17.13 -0.39
N SER A 71 -1.66 -17.83 0.53
CA SER A 71 -2.48 -19.00 0.24
C SER A 71 -3.90 -18.55 -0.14
N LEU A 72 -4.31 -18.91 -1.36
CA LEU A 72 -5.70 -18.95 -1.83
C LEU A 72 -6.22 -20.38 -1.69
#